data_AF-A0A2J6WT72-F1
#
_entry.id   AF-A0A2J6WT72-F1
#
_cell.length_a   1.000
_cell.length_b   1.000
_cell.length_c   1.000
_cell.angle_alpha   90.00
_cell.angle_beta   90.00
_cell.angle_gamma   90.00
#
_symmetry.space_group_name_H-M   'P 1'
#
loop_
_entity.id
_entity.type
_entity.pdbx_description
1 polymer ?
#
loop_
_entity_poly.entity_id
_entity_poly.type
_entity_poly.pdbx_seq_one_letter_code
_entity_poly.pdbx_strand_id
1 'polypeptide(L)'
;FVPTAVVYHRLSASGGGVLASYYCGRNMPLVWVKNMPTPLARRYWPALLLSQLRFALHSLRHIREPAARARLRGQFDGLRALPRFLARRAAKVHETATFIAAVDRSSYARFP
;
A
#
# COMPACT_ATOMS: atom_id res chain seq x y z
N PHE A 1 20.74 0.12 -4.64
CA PHE A 1 20.40 0.38 -6.06
C PHE A 1 21.67 0.19 -6.86
N VAL A 2 21.66 -0.69 -7.86
CA VAL A 2 22.82 -0.98 -8.71
C VAL A 2 22.36 -0.76 -10.16
N PRO A 3 22.78 0.34 -10.81
CA PRO A 3 22.26 0.72 -12.12
C PRO A 3 22.49 -0.34 -13.21
N THR A 4 23.51 -1.18 -13.04
CA THR A 4 23.91 -2.22 -14.00
C THR A 4 23.23 -3.56 -13.80
N ALA A 5 22.39 -3.71 -12.76
CA ALA A 5 21.70 -4.97 -12.51
C ALA A 5 20.60 -5.21 -13.55
N VAL A 6 20.69 -6.34 -14.26
CA VAL A 6 19.68 -6.77 -15.23
C VAL A 6 18.73 -7.77 -14.57
N VAL A 7 17.42 -7.52 -14.64
CA VAL A 7 16.39 -8.43 -14.12
C VAL A 7 15.46 -8.85 -15.26
N TYR A 8 15.43 -10.15 -15.55
CA TYR A 8 14.49 -10.73 -16.49
C TYR A 8 13.14 -10.95 -15.80
N HIS A 9 12.16 -10.12 -16.15
CA HIS A 9 10.79 -10.29 -15.67
C HIS A 9 9.96 -11.03 -16.70
N ARG A 10 9.33 -12.13 -16.30
CA ARG A 10 8.22 -12.70 -17.05
C ARG A 10 7.00 -11.80 -16.85
N LEU A 11 6.84 -10.81 -17.74
CA LEU A 11 5.64 -9.99 -17.80
C LEU A 11 4.46 -10.92 -18.13
N SER A 12 3.43 -10.88 -17.28
CA SER A 12 2.14 -11.42 -17.68
C SER A 12 1.41 -10.31 -18.42
N ALA A 13 1.20 -10.47 -19.74
CA ALA A 13 0.31 -9.60 -20.50
C ALA A 13 -1.13 -9.60 -19.94
N SER A 14 -1.49 -10.63 -19.15
CA SER A 14 -2.73 -10.80 -18.39
C SER A 14 -2.55 -10.65 -16.87
N GLY A 15 -1.40 -10.14 -16.42
CA GLY A 15 -1.09 -9.93 -15.00
C GLY A 15 -1.88 -8.78 -14.41
N GLY A 16 -2.43 -7.91 -15.26
CA GLY A 16 -3.52 -7.01 -14.93
C GLY A 16 -4.88 -7.70 -15.12
N GLY A 17 -5.85 -7.37 -14.28
CA GLY A 17 -7.19 -7.94 -14.35
C GLY A 17 -7.83 -8.16 -12.99
N VAL A 18 -8.77 -9.08 -12.91
CA VAL A 18 -9.60 -9.36 -11.72
C VAL A 18 -8.74 -9.70 -10.50
N LEU A 19 -7.79 -10.65 -10.63
CA LEU A 19 -6.97 -11.12 -9.52
C LEU A 19 -6.03 -10.04 -8.98
N ALA A 20 -5.33 -9.34 -9.87
CA ALA A 20 -4.44 -8.24 -9.49
C ALA A 20 -5.22 -7.10 -8.84
N SER A 21 -6.39 -6.76 -9.39
CA SER A 21 -7.27 -5.73 -8.83
C SER A 21 -7.75 -6.09 -7.42
N TYR A 22 -8.13 -7.36 -7.20
CA TYR A 22 -8.46 -7.88 -5.87
C TYR A 22 -7.30 -7.74 -4.89
N TYR A 23 -6.11 -8.24 -5.23
CA TYR A 23 -4.97 -8.19 -4.32
C TYR A 23 -4.47 -6.77 -4.08
N CYS A 24 -4.49 -5.90 -5.09
CA CYS A 24 -4.24 -4.49 -4.85
C CYS A 24 -5.24 -3.95 -3.82
N GLY A 25 -6.54 -4.27 -3.96
CA GLY A 25 -7.62 -3.79 -3.07
C GLY A 25 -7.35 -4.17 -1.62
N ARG A 26 -7.03 -5.44 -1.43
CA ARG A 26 -6.77 -6.02 -0.12
C ARG A 26 -5.44 -5.60 0.47
N ASN A 27 -4.36 -5.65 -0.31
CA ASN A 27 -3.01 -5.61 0.22
C ASN A 27 -2.50 -4.18 0.47
N MET A 28 -2.95 -3.17 -0.28
CA MET A 28 -2.49 -1.79 -0.07
C MET A 28 -2.64 -1.32 1.38
N PRO A 29 -3.83 -1.36 2.02
CA PRO A 29 -3.97 -0.95 3.41
C PRO A 29 -3.21 -1.87 4.37
N LEU A 30 -3.17 -3.19 4.11
CA LEU A 30 -2.50 -4.17 4.98
C LEU A 30 -0.98 -4.00 5.01
N VAL A 31 -0.35 -3.78 3.86
CA VAL A 31 1.10 -3.53 3.73
C VAL A 31 1.46 -2.21 4.38
N TRP A 32 0.63 -1.18 4.21
CA TRP A 32 0.82 0.11 4.89
C TRP A 32 0.78 -0.07 6.40
N VAL A 33 -0.25 -0.73 6.94
CA VAL A 33 -0.35 -0.97 8.39
C VAL A 33 0.83 -1.77 8.90
N LYS A 34 1.25 -2.81 8.18
CA LYS A 34 2.35 -3.68 8.58
C LYS A 34 3.68 -2.95 8.70
N ASN A 35 3.99 -2.06 7.75
CA ASN A 35 5.36 -1.56 7.57
C ASN A 35 5.53 -0.05 7.78
N MET A 36 4.45 0.76 7.81
CA MET A 36 4.58 2.21 7.95
C MET A 36 5.11 2.57 9.36
N PRO A 37 6.20 3.34 9.47
CA PRO A 37 6.70 3.88 10.74
C PRO A 37 5.60 4.56 11.57
N THR A 38 5.53 4.31 12.88
CA THR A 38 4.45 4.86 13.74
C THR A 38 4.30 6.39 13.67
N PRO A 39 5.38 7.19 13.72
CA PRO A 39 5.26 8.65 13.60
C PRO A 39 4.68 9.09 12.24
N LEU A 40 5.13 8.47 11.15
CA LEU A 40 4.60 8.75 9.81
C LEU A 40 3.16 8.23 9.66
N ALA A 41 2.85 7.07 10.23
CA ALA A 41 1.50 6.52 10.21
C ALA A 41 0.50 7.47 10.89
N ARG A 42 0.87 8.06 12.04
CA ARG A 42 0.04 9.06 12.73
C ARG A 42 -0.17 10.34 11.92
N ARG A 43 0.82 10.74 11.12
CA ARG A 43 0.74 11.92 10.26
C ARG A 43 -0.08 11.69 8.98
N TYR A 44 0.06 10.51 8.36
CA TYR A 44 -0.44 10.25 7.01
C TYR A 44 -1.62 9.26 6.94
N TRP A 45 -2.16 8.76 8.07
CA TRP A 45 -3.36 7.93 8.05
C TRP A 45 -4.58 8.59 7.37
N PRO A 46 -4.83 9.91 7.46
CA PRO A 46 -5.96 10.51 6.75
C PRO A 46 -5.78 10.44 5.24
N ALA A 47 -4.54 10.64 4.76
CA ALA A 47 -4.21 10.52 3.34
C ALA A 47 -4.39 9.09 2.82
N LEU A 48 -4.01 8.09 3.64
CA LEU A 48 -4.30 6.68 3.32
C LEU A 48 -5.81 6.47 3.17
N LEU A 49 -6.62 6.88 4.15
CA LEU A 49 -8.07 6.70 4.08
C LEU A 49 -8.68 7.39 2.86
N LEU A 50 -8.30 8.64 2.60
CA LEU A 50 -8.77 9.38 1.43
C LEU A 50 -8.40 8.65 0.13
N SER A 51 -7.19 8.09 0.03
CA SER A 51 -6.79 7.29 -1.14
C SER A 51 -7.67 6.04 -1.30
N GLN A 52 -7.96 5.32 -0.21
CA GLN A 52 -8.78 4.11 -0.26
C GLN A 52 -10.24 4.42 -0.65
N LEU A 53 -10.79 5.52 -0.13
CA LEU A 53 -12.11 6.02 -0.51
C LEU A 53 -12.15 6.42 -1.99
N ARG A 54 -11.16 7.15 -2.49
CA ARG A 54 -11.07 7.52 -3.91
C ARG A 54 -11.04 6.29 -4.81
N PHE A 55 -10.27 5.26 -4.44
CA PHE A 55 -10.26 3.99 -5.17
C PHE A 55 -11.58 3.24 -5.10
N ALA A 56 -12.25 3.25 -3.94
CA ALA A 56 -13.55 2.64 -3.77
C ALA A 56 -14.60 3.33 -4.66
N LEU A 57 -14.67 4.66 -4.62
CA LEU A 57 -15.57 5.45 -5.45
C LEU A 57 -15.30 5.26 -6.95
N HIS A 58 -14.03 5.24 -7.35
CA HIS A 58 -13.66 4.96 -8.74
C HIS A 58 -14.14 3.57 -9.18
N SER A 59 -13.98 2.56 -8.32
CA SER A 59 -14.42 1.18 -8.62
C SER A 59 -15.94 1.05 -8.62
N LEU A 60 -16.64 1.79 -7.75
CA LEU A 60 -18.11 1.86 -7.74
C LEU A 60 -18.64 2.46 -9.04
N ARG A 61 -18.01 3.51 -9.57
CA ARG A 61 -18.39 4.09 -10.88
C ARG A 61 -18.25 3.08 -12.03
N HIS A 62 -17.29 2.17 -11.94
CA HIS A 62 -17.02 1.15 -12.95
C HIS A 62 -17.51 -0.25 -12.54
N ILE A 63 -18.54 -0.36 -11.69
CA ILE A 63 -18.99 -1.64 -11.10
C ILE A 63 -19.34 -2.74 -12.11
N ARG A 64 -19.65 -2.38 -13.36
CA ARG A 64 -19.90 -3.33 -14.47
C ARG A 64 -18.66 -4.12 -14.84
N GLU A 65 -17.47 -3.60 -14.55
CA GLU A 65 -16.20 -4.29 -14.82
C GLU A 65 -15.89 -5.34 -13.74
N PRO A 66 -15.53 -6.58 -14.13
CA PRO A 66 -15.10 -7.62 -13.19
C PRO A 66 -13.94 -7.18 -12.28
N ALA A 67 -12.99 -6.42 -12.83
CA ALA A 67 -11.84 -5.91 -12.08
C ALA A 67 -12.24 -4.88 -11.00
N ALA A 68 -13.24 -4.03 -11.27
CA ALA A 68 -13.73 -3.06 -10.30
C ALA A 68 -14.46 -3.74 -9.12
N ARG A 69 -15.30 -4.75 -9.41
CA ARG A 69 -15.92 -5.59 -8.36
C ARG A 69 -14.87 -6.31 -7.52
N ALA A 70 -13.82 -6.82 -8.17
CA ALA A 70 -12.72 -7.48 -7.49
C ALA A 70 -11.96 -6.52 -6.58
N ARG A 71 -11.71 -5.27 -7.01
CA ARG A 71 -11.11 -4.21 -6.18
C ARG A 71 -11.90 -3.97 -4.91
N LEU A 72 -13.23 -3.81 -5.03
CA LEU A 72 -14.12 -3.57 -3.89
C LEU A 72 -14.16 -4.74 -2.91
N ARG A 73 -14.27 -5.98 -3.43
CA ARG A 73 -14.15 -7.20 -2.60
C ARG A 73 -12.81 -7.25 -1.88
N GLY A 74 -11.73 -6.95 -2.59
CA GLY A 74 -10.39 -6.86 -2.02
C GLY A 74 -10.30 -5.82 -0.89
N GLN A 75 -10.80 -4.60 -1.10
CA GLN A 75 -10.81 -3.56 -0.08
C GLN A 75 -11.58 -4.00 1.17
N PHE A 76 -12.74 -4.63 1.00
CA PHE A 76 -13.53 -5.14 2.11
C PHE A 76 -12.82 -6.26 2.89
N ASP A 77 -12.22 -7.23 2.19
CA ASP A 77 -11.41 -8.27 2.84
C ASP A 77 -10.16 -7.69 3.52
N GLY A 78 -9.61 -6.60 2.97
CA GLY A 78 -8.53 -5.82 3.57
C GLY A 78 -8.95 -5.23 4.91
N LEU A 79 -10.13 -4.62 4.99
CA LEU A 79 -10.70 -4.10 6.24
C LEU A 79 -10.93 -5.22 7.27
N ARG A 80 -11.48 -6.36 6.84
CA ARG A 80 -11.68 -7.54 7.72
C ARG A 80 -10.37 -8.10 8.26
N ALA A 81 -9.30 -8.08 7.47
CA ALA A 81 -7.99 -8.57 7.88
C ALA A 81 -7.18 -7.54 8.71
N LEU A 82 -7.61 -6.29 8.77
CA LEU A 82 -6.88 -5.18 9.41
C LEU A 82 -6.57 -5.42 10.89
N PRO A 83 -7.50 -5.89 11.75
CA PRO A 83 -7.23 -6.11 13.16
C PRO A 83 -6.08 -7.11 13.39
N ARG A 84 -6.02 -8.17 12.58
CA ARG A 84 -4.94 -9.17 12.65
C ARG A 84 -3.57 -8.58 12.30
N PHE A 85 -3.52 -7.67 11.33
CA PHE A 85 -2.27 -7.01 10.94
C PHE A 85 -1.83 -5.98 11.97
N LEU A 86 -2.77 -5.25 12.57
CA LEU A 86 -2.51 -4.33 13.68
C LEU A 86 -1.94 -5.06 14.90
N ALA A 87 -2.54 -6.19 15.29
CA ALA A 87 -2.07 -7.00 16.41
C ALA A 87 -0.62 -7.51 16.22
N ARG A 88 -0.23 -7.81 14.98
CA ARG A 88 1.13 -8.28 14.64
C ARG A 88 2.15 -7.15 14.47
N ARG A 89 1.72 -5.89 14.42
CA ARG A 89 2.57 -4.72 14.18
C ARG A 89 3.49 -4.39 15.37
N ALA A 90 3.07 -4.72 16.60
CA ALA A 90 3.80 -4.39 17.82
C ALA A 90 5.20 -5.03 17.92
N ALA A 91 5.50 -6.05 17.12
CA ALA A 91 6.70 -6.89 17.26
C ALA A 91 7.95 -6.40 16.50
N LYS A 92 7.90 -5.32 15.71
CA LYS A 92 9.03 -4.92 14.83
C LYS A 92 9.33 -3.41 14.86
N VAL A 93 9.81 -2.92 15.99
CA VAL A 93 10.08 -1.49 16.22
C VAL A 93 11.51 -1.07 15.83
N HIS A 94 12.47 -2.00 15.72
CA HIS A 94 13.90 -1.67 15.78
C HIS A 94 14.55 -0.93 14.60
N GLU A 95 13.96 -0.88 13.41
CA GLU A 95 14.58 -0.20 12.25
C GLU A 95 14.04 1.22 11.99
N THR A 96 13.04 1.62 12.77
CA THR A 96 12.19 2.78 12.49
C THR A 96 12.86 4.13 12.79
N ALA A 97 13.65 4.19 13.88
CA ALA A 97 14.26 5.45 14.35
C ALA A 97 15.33 5.96 13.37
N THR A 98 16.19 5.08 12.89
CA THR A 98 17.26 5.39 11.92
C THR A 98 16.69 5.84 10.59
N PHE A 99 15.60 5.20 10.12
CA PHE A 99 14.91 5.60 8.90
C PHE A 99 14.25 6.97 9.01
N ILE A 100 13.55 7.26 10.12
CA ILE A 100 12.91 8.57 10.32
C ILE A 100 13.96 9.69 10.35
N ALA A 101 15.07 9.48 11.06
CA ALA A 101 16.17 10.44 11.11
C ALA A 101 16.79 10.70 9.72
N ALA A 102 16.81 9.69 8.84
CA ALA A 102 17.27 9.83 7.46
C ALA A 102 16.26 10.58 6.57
N VAL A 103 14.95 10.30 6.71
CA VAL A 103 13.88 11.00 5.98
C VAL A 103 13.82 12.48 6.35
N ASP A 104 14.00 12.81 7.63
CA ASP A 104 14.01 14.19 8.11
C ASP A 104 15.23 14.96 7.56
N ARG A 105 16.40 14.31 7.50
CA ARG A 105 17.60 14.85 6.85
C ARG A 105 17.46 15.05 5.35
N SER A 106 16.75 14.15 4.66
CA SER A 106 16.55 14.23 3.20
C SER A 106 15.58 15.35 2.79
N SER A 107 14.79 15.89 3.73
CA SER A 107 13.82 16.95 3.44
C SER A 107 14.48 18.32 3.14
N TYR A 108 15.82 18.43 3.29
CA TYR A 108 16.63 19.59 2.91
C TYR A 108 17.44 19.43 1.62
N ALA A 109 17.51 18.24 1.02
CA ALA A 109 18.15 18.03 -0.27
C ALA A 109 17.11 18.18 -1.40
N ARG A 110 16.62 19.42 -1.59
CA ARG A 110 16.04 19.80 -2.89
C ARG A 110 17.16 19.62 -3.91
N PHE A 111 16.99 18.66 -4.82
CA PHE A 111 17.83 18.52 -5.99
C PHE A 111 17.91 19.87 -6.74
N PRO A 112 19.09 20.29 -7.23
CA PRO A 112 19.25 21.48 -8.05
C PRO A 112 18.45 21.40 -9.36
#